data_AF-R6HA58-F1
#
_entry.id   AF-R6HA58-F1
#
_cell.length_a   1.000
_cell.length_b   1.000
_cell.length_c   1.000
_cell.angle_alpha   90.00
_cell.angle_beta   90.00
_cell.angle_gamma   90.00
#
_symmetry.space_group_name_H-M   'P 1'
#
loop_
_entity.id
_entity.type
_entity.pdbx_description
1 polymer ?
#
loop_
_entity_poly.entity_id
_entity_poly.type
_entity_poly.pdbx_seq_one_letter_code
_entity_poly.pdbx_strand_id
1 'polypeptide(L)'
;MGHVKEPVKNYDLMNVTMICLGKPEGENYGGLLRMLEVLFGGRCTPRQVIQILKDEYEFSDIHSMERTVSEMCNLSQGFIEEGRKQGLAQGIAQGIERGIEQGIERGIERGIEEGTDRERLQNIRSMMRKLKVTASEAMDIIEIPAEEQPKYLKLLSLPQ
;
A
#
# COMPACT_ATOMS: atom_id res chain seq x y z
N MET A 1 -28.27 -30.35 6.23
CA MET A 1 -28.38 -28.88 6.31
C MET A 1 -29.84 -28.52 6.21
N GLY A 2 -30.46 -27.81 7.17
CA GLY A 2 -31.84 -27.32 6.97
C GLY A 2 -32.80 -27.18 8.16
N HIS A 3 -32.37 -27.21 9.43
CA HIS A 3 -33.28 -27.00 10.57
C HIS A 3 -32.99 -25.73 11.40
N VAL A 4 -32.16 -24.83 10.89
CA VAL A 4 -31.85 -23.56 11.58
C VAL A 4 -33.01 -22.57 11.35
N LYS A 5 -33.68 -22.16 12.43
CA LYS A 5 -34.65 -21.06 12.43
C LYS A 5 -33.99 -19.82 13.00
N GLU A 6 -33.80 -18.79 12.18
CA GLU A 6 -33.25 -17.50 12.59
C GLU A 6 -34.37 -16.55 13.08
N PRO A 7 -34.20 -15.86 14.23
CA PRO A 7 -35.15 -14.86 14.71
C PRO A 7 -35.33 -13.70 13.71
N VAL A 8 -36.58 -13.25 13.50
CA VAL A 8 -36.93 -12.17 12.55
C VAL A 8 -36.17 -10.88 12.80
N LYS A 9 -35.79 -10.58 14.05
CA LYS A 9 -34.98 -9.41 14.42
C LYS A 9 -33.56 -9.40 13.81
N ASN A 10 -33.09 -10.56 13.36
CA ASN A 10 -31.79 -10.73 12.74
C ASN A 10 -31.89 -10.79 11.21
N TYR A 11 -33.09 -10.59 10.65
CA TYR A 11 -33.26 -10.42 9.22
C TYR A 11 -32.67 -9.06 8.82
N ASP A 12 -32.14 -8.96 7.60
CA ASP A 12 -31.48 -7.77 7.04
C ASP A 12 -30.15 -7.36 7.70
N LEU A 13 -29.63 -8.13 8.66
CA LEU A 13 -28.26 -7.99 9.13
C LEU A 13 -27.28 -8.66 8.16
N MET A 14 -26.21 -7.94 7.81
CA MET A 14 -25.13 -8.50 6.99
C MET A 14 -24.39 -9.59 7.78
N ASN A 15 -24.62 -10.85 7.44
CA ASN A 15 -23.98 -12.01 8.07
C ASN A 15 -22.98 -12.65 7.10
N VAL A 16 -21.73 -12.81 7.53
CA VAL A 16 -20.68 -13.45 6.74
C VAL A 16 -20.72 -14.96 7.02
N THR A 17 -21.20 -15.74 6.06
CA THR A 17 -21.16 -17.20 6.15
C THR A 17 -19.97 -17.73 5.35
N MET A 18 -18.96 -18.25 6.04
CA MET A 18 -17.80 -18.87 5.40
C MET A 18 -18.09 -20.35 5.12
N ILE A 19 -18.09 -20.71 3.83
CA ILE A 19 -18.26 -22.11 3.40
C ILE A 19 -16.91 -22.60 2.88
N CYS A 20 -16.30 -23.55 3.59
CA CYS A 20 -15.06 -24.20 3.16
C CYS A 20 -15.40 -25.34 2.20
N LEU A 21 -15.08 -25.16 0.91
CA LEU A 21 -15.46 -26.08 -0.17
C LEU A 21 -14.66 -27.40 -0.20
N GLY A 22 -13.62 -27.52 0.62
CA GLY A 22 -12.75 -28.69 0.67
C GLY A 22 -11.82 -28.79 -0.56
N LYS A 23 -11.01 -29.86 -0.59
CA LYS A 23 -10.14 -30.18 -1.73
C LYS A 23 -10.76 -31.31 -2.56
N PRO A 24 -10.48 -31.41 -3.87
CA PRO A 24 -10.99 -32.50 -4.72
C PRO A 24 -10.75 -33.92 -4.17
N GLU A 25 -9.69 -34.09 -3.39
CA GLU A 25 -9.27 -35.37 -2.80
C GLU A 25 -9.91 -35.66 -1.43
N GLY A 26 -10.77 -34.77 -0.92
CA GLY A 26 -11.41 -34.91 0.38
C GLY A 26 -12.61 -35.86 0.37
N GLU A 27 -12.80 -36.63 1.45
CA GLU A 27 -13.90 -37.60 1.60
C GLU A 27 -15.31 -37.01 1.40
N ASN A 28 -15.48 -35.70 1.64
CA ASN A 28 -16.74 -34.99 1.52
C ASN A 28 -16.83 -34.07 0.28
N TYR A 29 -15.92 -34.20 -0.69
CA TYR A 29 -15.90 -33.41 -1.92
C TYR A 29 -16.90 -33.94 -2.96
N GLY A 30 -18.20 -33.75 -2.68
CA GLY A 30 -19.26 -34.21 -3.57
C GLY A 30 -20.50 -33.34 -3.49
N GLY A 31 -21.45 -33.58 -4.39
CA GLY A 31 -22.74 -32.90 -4.41
C GLY A 31 -22.60 -31.37 -4.42
N LEU A 32 -23.22 -30.72 -3.44
CA LEU A 32 -23.28 -29.25 -3.33
C LEU A 32 -21.90 -28.59 -3.19
N LEU A 33 -20.96 -29.18 -2.44
CA LEU A 33 -19.65 -28.56 -2.22
C LEU A 33 -18.84 -28.50 -3.52
N ARG A 34 -18.87 -29.58 -4.30
CA ARG A 34 -18.28 -29.61 -5.64
C ARG A 34 -19.00 -28.64 -6.59
N MET A 35 -20.33 -28.53 -6.51
CA MET A 35 -21.09 -27.61 -7.36
C MET A 35 -20.70 -26.14 -7.09
N LEU A 36 -20.62 -25.75 -5.82
CA LEU A 36 -20.19 -24.42 -5.40
C LEU A 36 -18.74 -24.14 -5.81
N GLU A 37 -17.87 -25.15 -5.74
CA GLU A 37 -16.50 -25.05 -6.22
C GLU A 37 -16.42 -24.82 -7.74
N VAL A 38 -17.21 -25.54 -8.53
CA VAL A 38 -17.26 -25.37 -9.99
C VAL A 38 -17.79 -23.98 -10.36
N LEU A 39 -18.81 -23.49 -9.65
CA LEU A 39 -19.43 -22.19 -9.91
C LEU A 39 -18.55 -21.00 -9.51
N PHE A 40 -17.88 -21.07 -8.36
CA PHE A 40 -17.19 -19.93 -7.73
C PHE A 40 -15.67 -20.06 -7.68
N GLY A 41 -15.11 -21.24 -7.91
CA GLY A 41 -13.68 -21.55 -7.76
C GLY A 41 -12.79 -21.01 -8.89
N GLY A 42 -13.37 -20.52 -9.98
CA GLY A 42 -12.63 -19.89 -11.09
C GLY A 42 -11.70 -20.85 -11.86
N ARG A 43 -11.83 -22.17 -11.66
CA ARG A 43 -11.02 -23.21 -12.33
C ARG A 43 -11.62 -23.70 -13.66
N CYS A 44 -12.87 -23.35 -13.93
CA CYS A 44 -13.61 -23.78 -15.11
C CYS A 44 -14.05 -22.58 -15.95
N THR A 45 -14.08 -22.74 -17.27
CA THR A 45 -14.72 -21.77 -18.16
C THR A 45 -16.24 -21.86 -18.06
N PRO A 46 -17.00 -20.79 -18.38
CA PRO A 46 -18.47 -20.85 -18.34
C PRO A 46 -19.06 -22.03 -19.10
N ARG A 47 -18.47 -22.41 -20.25
CA ARG A 47 -18.85 -23.59 -21.03
C ARG A 47 -18.63 -24.90 -20.28
N GLN A 48 -17.50 -25.05 -19.59
CA GLN A 48 -17.22 -26.24 -18.78
C GLN A 48 -18.15 -26.32 -17.57
N VAL A 49 -18.44 -25.18 -16.93
CA VAL A 49 -19.40 -25.11 -15.83
C VAL A 49 -20.78 -25.58 -16.28
N ILE A 50 -21.27 -25.06 -17.42
CA ILE A 50 -22.55 -25.47 -18.02
C ILE A 50 -22.57 -26.99 -18.27
N GLN A 51 -21.49 -27.54 -18.84
CA GLN A 51 -21.40 -28.97 -19.12
C GLN A 51 -21.42 -29.81 -17.84
N ILE A 52 -20.65 -29.42 -16.82
CA ILE A 52 -20.60 -30.12 -15.52
C ILE A 52 -21.98 -30.09 -14.82
N LEU A 53 -22.66 -28.93 -14.83
CA LEU A 53 -23.99 -28.80 -14.22
C LEU A 53 -25.04 -29.67 -14.94
N LYS A 54 -24.91 -29.82 -16.26
CA LYS A 54 -25.79 -30.68 -17.06
C LYS A 54 -25.52 -32.16 -16.80
N ASP A 55 -24.26 -32.56 -16.84
CA ASP A 55 -23.87 -33.98 -16.82
C ASP A 55 -23.90 -34.58 -15.41
N GLU A 56 -23.55 -33.80 -14.38
CA GLU A 56 -23.41 -34.32 -13.02
C GLU A 56 -24.56 -33.93 -12.09
N TYR A 57 -25.35 -32.92 -12.45
CA TYR A 57 -26.42 -32.38 -11.61
C TYR A 57 -27.78 -32.29 -12.33
N GLU A 58 -27.89 -32.85 -13.53
CA GLU A 58 -29.12 -32.97 -14.31
C GLU A 58 -29.86 -31.64 -14.56
N PHE A 59 -29.14 -30.52 -14.63
CA PHE A 59 -29.72 -29.24 -15.04
C PHE A 59 -30.00 -29.23 -16.56
N SER A 60 -31.15 -29.77 -16.95
CA SER A 60 -31.58 -29.93 -18.35
C SER A 60 -31.69 -28.60 -19.12
N ASP A 61 -32.10 -27.51 -18.46
CA ASP A 61 -32.33 -26.19 -19.08
C ASP A 61 -31.20 -25.18 -18.86
N ILE A 62 -30.01 -25.64 -18.45
CA ILE A 62 -28.87 -24.76 -18.10
C ILE A 62 -28.45 -23.81 -19.25
N HIS A 63 -28.69 -24.20 -20.51
CA HIS A 63 -28.41 -23.38 -21.70
C HIS A 63 -29.28 -22.13 -21.80
N SER A 64 -30.42 -22.09 -21.10
CA SER A 64 -31.23 -20.85 -20.99
C SER A 64 -30.62 -19.86 -19.99
N MET A 65 -29.69 -20.33 -19.13
CA MET A 65 -29.07 -19.58 -18.03
C MET A 65 -27.57 -19.32 -18.26
N GLU A 66 -27.05 -19.50 -19.48
CA GLU A 66 -25.60 -19.31 -19.76
C GLU A 66 -25.10 -17.93 -19.37
N ARG A 67 -25.93 -16.91 -19.56
CA ARG A 67 -25.65 -15.53 -19.14
C ARG A 67 -25.46 -15.45 -17.63
N THR A 68 -26.39 -16.01 -16.87
CA THR A 68 -26.35 -16.04 -15.39
C THR A 68 -25.13 -16.80 -14.88
N VAL A 69 -24.80 -17.95 -15.50
CA VAL A 69 -23.60 -18.73 -15.13
C VAL A 69 -22.33 -17.94 -15.42
N SER A 70 -22.25 -17.29 -16.59
CA SER A 70 -21.12 -16.43 -16.94
C SER A 70 -20.96 -15.25 -15.97
N GLU A 71 -22.06 -14.60 -15.60
CA GLU A 71 -22.05 -13.50 -14.63
C GLU A 71 -21.62 -14.00 -13.23
N MET A 72 -22.10 -15.17 -12.77
CA MET A 72 -21.69 -15.76 -11.49
C MET A 72 -20.20 -16.15 -11.46
N CYS A 73 -19.68 -16.76 -12.52
CA CYS A 73 -18.26 -17.13 -12.61
C CYS A 73 -17.35 -15.88 -12.61
N ASN A 74 -17.85 -14.73 -13.07
CA ASN A 74 -17.12 -13.46 -13.11
C ASN A 74 -17.42 -12.54 -11.91
N LEU A 75 -18.37 -12.89 -11.04
CA LEU A 75 -18.79 -12.04 -9.93
C LEU A 75 -17.63 -11.79 -8.95
N SER A 76 -16.91 -12.86 -8.58
CA SER A 76 -15.72 -12.76 -7.71
C SER A 76 -14.58 -11.97 -8.37
N GLN A 77 -14.41 -12.09 -9.69
CA GLN A 77 -13.41 -11.35 -10.46
C GLN A 77 -13.67 -9.84 -10.40
N GLY A 78 -14.94 -9.41 -10.51
CA GLY A 78 -15.32 -8.01 -10.42
C GLY A 78 -14.90 -7.37 -9.10
N PHE A 79 -15.25 -8.00 -7.97
CA PHE A 79 -14.90 -7.50 -6.63
C PHE A 79 -13.38 -7.51 -6.37
N ILE A 80 -12.68 -8.56 -6.79
CA ILE A 80 -11.23 -8.66 -6.62
C ILE A 80 -10.53 -7.58 -7.45
N GLU A 81 -10.94 -7.38 -8.69
CA GLU A 81 -10.33 -6.40 -9.59
C GLU A 81 -10.60 -4.96 -9.13
N GLU A 82 -11.82 -4.67 -8.65
CA GLU A 82 -12.15 -3.38 -8.06
C GLU A 82 -11.34 -3.13 -6.78
N GLY A 83 -11.29 -4.11 -5.86
CA GLY A 83 -10.48 -4.02 -4.64
C GLY A 83 -9.00 -3.83 -4.95
N ARG A 84 -8.47 -4.53 -5.97
CA ARG A 84 -7.08 -4.37 -6.43
C ARG A 84 -6.83 -2.98 -6.99
N LYS A 85 -7.74 -2.46 -7.83
CA LYS A 85 -7.64 -1.09 -8.38
C LYS A 85 -7.66 -0.04 -7.27
N GLN A 86 -8.61 -0.15 -6.33
CA GLN A 86 -8.71 0.76 -5.19
C GLN A 86 -7.47 0.69 -4.30
N GLY A 87 -7.01 -0.52 -3.95
CA GLY A 87 -5.80 -0.71 -3.15
C GLY A 87 -4.54 -0.16 -3.82
N LEU A 88 -4.39 -0.37 -5.13
CA LEU A 88 -3.27 0.19 -5.89
C LEU A 88 -3.33 1.72 -5.93
N ALA A 89 -4.51 2.29 -6.21
CA ALA A 89 -4.68 3.74 -6.25
C ALA A 89 -4.39 4.40 -4.90
N GLN A 90 -4.91 3.81 -3.81
CA GLN A 90 -4.63 4.26 -2.44
C GLN A 90 -3.14 4.14 -2.10
N GLY A 91 -2.51 3.01 -2.43
CA GLY A 91 -1.09 2.79 -2.17
C GLY A 91 -0.19 3.80 -2.90
N ILE A 92 -0.50 4.08 -4.17
CA ILE A 92 0.24 5.10 -4.96
C ILE A 92 0.03 6.49 -4.36
N ALA A 93 -1.21 6.88 -4.06
CA ALA A 93 -1.51 8.19 -3.49
C ALA A 93 -0.77 8.41 -2.15
N GLN A 94 -0.88 7.47 -1.23
CA GLN A 94 -0.20 7.54 0.07
C GLN A 94 1.32 7.53 -0.07
N GLY A 95 1.86 6.74 -1.00
CA GLY A 95 3.29 6.68 -1.27
C GLY A 95 3.85 8.00 -1.79
N ILE A 96 3.14 8.63 -2.74
CA ILE A 96 3.53 9.91 -3.33
C ILE A 96 3.44 11.03 -2.27
N GLU A 97 2.33 11.10 -1.54
CA GLU A 97 2.11 12.12 -0.51
C GLU A 97 3.22 12.09 0.55
N ARG A 98 3.47 10.91 1.16
CA ARG A 98 4.53 10.74 2.15
C ARG A 98 5.93 11.00 1.58
N GLY A 99 6.17 10.56 0.34
CA GLY A 99 7.47 10.75 -0.32
C GLY A 99 7.78 12.21 -0.58
N ILE A 100 6.78 12.98 -1.04
CA ILE A 100 6.91 14.42 -1.29
C ILE A 100 7.08 15.17 0.02
N GLU A 101 6.23 14.92 1.02
CA GLU A 101 6.29 15.60 2.32
C GLU A 101 7.66 15.43 2.98
N GLN A 102 8.12 14.18 3.12
CA GLN A 102 9.43 13.89 3.72
C GLN A 102 10.59 14.42 2.87
N GLY A 103 10.47 14.37 1.54
CA GLY A 103 11.49 14.86 0.63
C GLY A 103 11.66 16.38 0.72
N ILE A 104 10.55 17.11 0.75
CA ILE A 104 10.54 18.57 0.86
C ILE A 104 11.05 19.00 2.23
N GLU A 105 10.55 18.41 3.31
CA GLU A 105 10.95 18.76 4.68
C GLU A 105 12.47 18.61 4.87
N ARG A 106 13.01 17.43 4.53
CA ARG A 106 14.46 17.17 4.63
C ARG A 106 15.28 18.04 3.69
N GLY A 107 14.75 18.33 2.50
CA GLY A 107 15.41 19.18 1.52
C GLY A 107 15.53 20.62 2.00
N ILE A 108 14.45 21.17 2.57
CA ILE A 108 14.41 22.52 3.13
C ILE A 108 15.31 22.62 4.36
N GLU A 109 15.21 21.68 5.30
CA GLU A 109 16.02 21.68 6.53
C GLU A 109 17.53 21.68 6.21
N ARG A 110 17.97 20.75 5.34
CA ARG A 110 19.37 20.71 4.90
C ARG A 110 19.79 21.96 4.15
N GLY A 111 18.94 22.48 3.27
CA GLY A 111 19.24 23.69 2.50
C GLY A 111 19.42 24.92 3.40
N ILE A 112 18.59 25.05 4.45
CA ILE A 112 18.71 26.14 5.44
C ILE A 112 19.97 25.97 6.28
N GLU A 113 20.27 24.76 6.77
CA GLU A 113 21.48 24.49 7.55
C GLU A 113 22.75 24.79 6.74
N GLU A 114 22.86 24.23 5.53
CA GLU A 114 24.00 24.45 4.63
C GLU A 114 24.16 25.92 4.25
N GLY A 115 23.04 26.63 4.01
CA GLY A 115 23.03 28.06 3.73
C GLY A 115 23.57 28.88 4.90
N THR A 116 23.10 28.58 6.11
CA THR A 116 23.51 29.25 7.36
C THR A 116 25.00 29.01 7.65
N ASP A 117 25.45 27.76 7.49
CA ASP A 117 26.86 27.41 7.67
C ASP A 117 27.76 28.12 6.66
N ARG A 118 27.33 28.19 5.40
CA ARG A 118 28.07 28.87 4.34
C ARG A 118 28.18 30.37 4.62
N GLU A 119 27.11 31.00 5.08
CA GLU A 119 27.11 32.40 5.48
C GLU A 119 28.06 32.64 6.67
N ARG A 120 27.95 31.84 7.73
CA ARG A 120 28.84 31.92 8.90
C ARG A 120 30.31 31.77 8.51
N LEU A 121 30.64 30.80 7.66
CA LEU A 121 32.01 30.62 7.13
C LEU A 121 32.50 31.84 6.35
N GLN A 122 31.65 32.44 5.52
CA GLN A 122 32.01 33.65 4.78
C GLN A 122 32.26 34.83 5.72
N ASN A 123 31.44 34.97 6.77
CA ASN A 123 31.60 35.99 7.80
C ASN A 123 32.91 35.82 8.57
N ILE A 124 33.23 34.60 9.03
CA ILE A 124 34.52 34.29 9.69
C ILE A 124 35.70 34.66 8.79
N ARG A 125 35.67 34.21 7.52
CA ARG A 125 36.73 34.50 6.54
C ARG A 125 36.89 36.00 6.28
N SER A 126 35.78 36.75 6.24
CA SER A 126 35.77 38.20 6.06
C SER A 126 36.40 38.91 7.25
N MET A 127 36.07 38.51 8.48
CA MET A 127 36.65 39.07 9.70
C MET A 127 38.15 38.81 9.79
N MET A 128 38.59 37.57 9.58
CA MET A 128 40.02 37.22 9.57
C MET A 128 40.80 38.09 8.58
N ARG A 129 40.23 38.35 7.39
CA ARG A 129 40.89 39.15 6.35
C ARG A 129 40.94 40.63 6.67
N LYS A 130 39.82 41.22 7.11
CA LYS A 130 39.64 42.66 7.32
C LYS A 130 40.21 43.13 8.66
N LEU A 131 39.97 42.37 9.72
CA LEU A 131 40.35 42.72 11.09
C LEU A 131 41.67 42.07 11.53
N LYS A 132 42.24 41.16 10.71
CA LYS A 132 43.51 40.46 10.99
C LYS A 132 43.48 39.63 12.28
N VAL A 133 42.29 39.18 12.67
CA VAL A 133 42.05 38.29 13.82
C VAL A 133 42.21 36.82 13.41
N THR A 134 42.44 35.97 14.40
CA THR A 134 42.46 34.51 14.22
C THR A 134 41.04 33.96 13.97
N ALA A 135 40.94 32.70 13.51
CA ALA A 135 39.65 32.05 13.32
C ALA A 135 38.86 31.92 14.63
N SER A 136 39.55 31.64 15.75
CA SER A 136 38.94 31.53 17.08
C SER A 136 38.36 32.87 17.52
N GLU A 137 39.16 33.94 17.48
CA GLU A 137 38.72 35.28 17.83
C GLU A 137 37.57 35.76 16.93
N ALA A 138 37.62 35.45 15.62
CA ALA A 138 36.53 35.77 14.71
C ALA A 138 35.23 35.07 15.11
N MET A 139 35.27 33.78 15.49
CA MET A 139 34.11 33.02 15.96
C MET A 139 33.55 33.54 17.28
N ASP A 140 34.43 33.98 18.19
CA ASP A 140 34.03 34.58 19.46
C ASP A 140 33.35 35.95 19.24
N ILE A 141 33.84 36.76 18.30
CA ILE A 141 33.25 38.06 17.94
C ILE A 141 31.83 37.91 17.36
N ILE A 142 31.57 36.87 16.57
CA ILE A 142 30.23 36.58 16.03
C ILE A 142 29.42 35.63 16.91
N GLU A 143 29.88 35.38 18.13
CA GLU A 143 29.18 34.61 19.15
C GLU A 143 28.79 33.19 18.69
N ILE A 144 29.65 32.51 17.91
CA ILE A 144 29.43 31.10 17.58
C ILE A 144 29.64 30.26 18.85
N PRO A 145 28.65 29.44 19.25
CA PRO A 145 28.76 28.57 20.42
C PRO A 145 30.01 27.69 20.37
N ALA A 146 30.69 27.54 21.51
CA ALA A 146 31.93 26.76 21.61
C ALA A 146 31.77 25.31 21.10
N GLU A 147 30.57 24.74 21.20
CA GLU A 147 30.22 23.40 20.72
C GLU A 147 30.26 23.30 19.18
N GLU A 148 29.97 24.39 18.47
CA GLU A 148 29.96 24.45 17.00
C GLU A 148 31.30 24.90 16.41
N GLN A 149 32.18 25.55 17.20
CA GLN A 149 33.47 26.04 16.71
C GLN A 149 34.35 24.95 16.06
N PRO A 150 34.43 23.69 16.57
CA PRO A 150 35.18 22.62 15.92
C PRO A 150 34.68 22.30 14.50
N LYS A 151 33.36 22.40 14.26
CA LYS A 151 32.74 22.19 12.93
C LYS A 151 33.32 23.20 11.93
N TYR A 152 33.31 24.48 12.29
CA TYR A 152 33.80 25.55 11.42
C TYR A 152 35.33 25.54 11.25
N LEU A 153 36.10 25.22 12.29
CA LEU A 153 37.55 25.04 12.17
C LEU A 153 37.91 23.95 11.15
N LYS A 154 37.21 22.81 11.19
CA LYS A 154 37.39 21.74 10.20
C LYS A 154 37.03 22.22 8.79
N LEU A 155 35.90 22.89 8.62
CA LEU A 155 35.47 23.43 7.31
C LEU A 155 36.40 24.51 6.75
N LEU A 156 37.05 25.29 7.61
CA LEU A 156 38.06 26.29 7.21
C LEU A 156 39.38 25.65 6.77
N SER A 157 39.71 24.46 7.26
CA SER A 157 40.93 23.73 6.91
C SER A 157 40.87 22.99 5.57
N LEU A 158 39.68 22.86 4.97
CA LEU A 158 39.50 22.23 3.67
C LEU A 158 40.05 23.11 2.53
N PRO A 159 40.78 22.54 1.56
CA PRO A 159 41.25 23.26 0.38
C PRO A 159 40.05 23.75 -0.45
N GLN A 160 40.19 24.95 -1.03
CA GLN A 160 39.17 25.61 -1.87
C GLN A 160 39.27 25.17 -3.32
#